data_AF-A0A3D8S4R9-F1
#
_entry.id   AF-A0A3D8S4R9-F1
#
_cell.length_a   1.000
_cell.length_b   1.000
_cell.length_c   1.000
_cell.angle_alpha   90.00
_cell.angle_beta   90.00
_cell.angle_gamma   90.00
#
_symmetry.space_group_name_H-M   'P 1'
#
loop_
_entity.id
_entity.type
_entity.pdbx_description
1 polymer ?
#
loop_
_entity_poly.entity_id
_entity_poly.type
_entity_poly.pdbx_seq_one_letter_code
_entity_poly.pdbx_strand_id
1 'polypeptide(L)'
;MDDTPLRRIGAGFCGTVWAAEERGSAFKREDGGPHRSLLHDFQTHQHILHCMHQTDLTEAPETKQTQYNINIPLCHGYIDPLDAWWKNNLARFPEGYEPCNTIHAQRIPPVPEATRRFLTEQYCPEPLRANILASDANRDCMIRPYLGRRRVRASKPSRFQAFSLRNYPLHLDQMEEIGIPETDIAGYARTMAKALAQLHWVAHVDGNDVEFVLASPNDQPDENRSPESWSNALGLHEMWMLDFDLARPMTVDKQGARQAANAFKGNDPYYPRPDKNSYLWIAFRGQYVATSEMCLQKESQATKELPVYFVHLVEESSES
;
A
#
# COMPACT_ATOMS: atom_id res chain seq x y z
N MET A 1 26.37 -15.49 -12.28
CA MET A 1 24.98 -15.70 -11.84
C MET A 1 24.88 -15.21 -10.42
N ASP A 2 23.76 -14.63 -10.03
CA ASP A 2 23.50 -14.29 -8.63
C ASP A 2 22.97 -15.56 -7.94
N ASP A 3 23.83 -16.19 -7.15
CA ASP A 3 23.52 -17.45 -6.47
C ASP A 3 22.93 -17.22 -5.07
N THR A 4 22.59 -15.97 -4.73
CA THR A 4 22.06 -15.63 -3.40
C THR A 4 20.67 -16.26 -3.21
N PRO A 5 20.47 -17.09 -2.16
CA PRO A 5 19.20 -17.75 -1.91
C PRO A 5 18.06 -16.75 -1.68
N LEU A 6 16.90 -17.06 -2.25
CA LEU A 6 15.66 -16.32 -2.04
C LEU A 6 14.98 -16.81 -0.77
N ARG A 7 14.48 -15.87 0.04
CA ARG A 7 13.67 -16.17 1.22
C ARG A 7 12.25 -15.65 1.02
N ARG A 8 11.27 -16.40 1.54
CA ARG A 8 9.87 -15.99 1.49
C ARG A 8 9.65 -14.83 2.45
N ILE A 9 9.34 -13.66 1.92
CA ILE A 9 9.12 -12.42 2.68
C ILE A 9 7.64 -12.10 2.90
N GLY A 10 6.75 -12.70 2.10
CA GLY A 10 5.31 -12.49 2.19
C GLY A 10 4.52 -13.68 1.64
N ALA A 11 3.25 -13.76 2.03
CA ALA A 11 2.29 -14.70 1.46
C ALA A 11 0.88 -14.10 1.58
N GLY A 12 0.09 -14.24 0.53
CA GLY A 12 -1.29 -13.79 0.45
C GLY A 12 -2.10 -14.70 -0.44
N PHE A 13 -3.30 -14.27 -0.81
CA PHE A 13 -4.20 -15.10 -1.61
C PHE A 13 -3.70 -15.30 -3.05
N CYS A 14 -2.99 -14.33 -3.64
CA CYS A 14 -2.31 -14.47 -4.93
C CYS A 14 -1.12 -15.45 -4.93
N GLY A 15 -0.52 -15.69 -3.77
CA GLY A 15 0.67 -16.53 -3.64
C GLY A 15 1.73 -15.92 -2.73
N THR A 16 2.98 -16.32 -2.95
CA THR A 16 4.12 -16.02 -2.09
C THR A 16 5.05 -14.99 -2.71
N VAL A 17 5.69 -14.18 -1.87
CA VAL A 17 6.65 -13.14 -2.29
C VAL A 17 8.03 -13.48 -1.75
N TRP A 18 9.06 -13.34 -2.59
CA TRP A 18 10.43 -13.76 -2.29
C TRP A 18 11.45 -12.67 -2.58
N ALA A 19 12.50 -12.61 -1.78
CA ALA A 19 13.65 -11.73 -2.03
C ALA A 19 14.93 -12.26 -1.38
N ALA A 20 16.08 -11.87 -1.93
CA ALA A 20 17.41 -12.26 -1.44
C ALA A 20 17.92 -11.29 -0.35
N GLU A 21 17.67 -9.99 -0.51
CA GLU A 21 18.17 -8.91 0.34
C GLU A 21 17.04 -7.99 0.78
N GLU A 22 17.29 -7.12 1.76
CA GLU A 22 16.30 -6.18 2.30
C GLU A 22 15.88 -5.08 1.31
N ARG A 23 16.66 -4.89 0.24
CA ARG A 23 16.42 -3.94 -0.85
C ARG A 23 16.60 -4.64 -2.21
N GLY A 24 16.27 -3.95 -3.30
CA GLY A 24 16.42 -4.49 -4.66
C GLY A 24 15.16 -5.21 -5.15
N SER A 25 15.30 -6.47 -5.60
CA SER A 25 14.22 -7.21 -6.28
C SER A 25 13.36 -8.04 -5.34
N ALA A 26 12.06 -8.10 -5.65
CA ALA A 26 11.08 -9.00 -5.09
C ALA A 26 10.39 -9.80 -6.22
N PHE A 27 10.06 -11.06 -5.93
CA PHE A 27 9.43 -12.00 -6.85
C PHE A 27 8.11 -12.51 -6.27
N LYS A 28 6.97 -12.05 -6.79
CA LYS A 28 5.62 -12.52 -6.39
C LYS A 28 5.23 -13.67 -7.31
N ARG A 29 5.00 -14.85 -6.74
CA ARG A 29 4.71 -16.10 -7.46
C ARG A 29 3.21 -16.37 -7.49
N GLU A 30 2.73 -16.97 -8.59
CA GLU A 30 1.34 -17.43 -8.74
C GLU A 30 1.18 -18.86 -8.17
N ASP A 31 1.45 -19.01 -6.88
CA ASP A 31 1.29 -20.25 -6.11
C ASP A 31 0.19 -20.14 -5.04
N GLY A 32 -0.74 -19.19 -5.24
CA GLY A 32 -1.89 -18.93 -4.38
C GLY A 32 -3.19 -19.62 -4.83
N GLY A 33 -4.32 -19.05 -4.42
CA GLY A 33 -5.66 -19.57 -4.73
C GLY A 33 -6.10 -19.30 -6.18
N PRO A 34 -7.02 -20.12 -6.75
CA PRO A 34 -7.37 -20.09 -8.18
C PRO A 34 -8.18 -18.86 -8.64
N HIS A 35 -8.51 -17.93 -7.74
CA HIS A 35 -9.43 -16.82 -8.00
C HIS A 35 -8.76 -15.45 -8.12
N ARG A 36 -7.43 -15.37 -8.08
CA ARG A 36 -6.69 -14.14 -8.37
C ARG A 36 -5.75 -14.41 -9.54
N SER A 37 -5.57 -13.41 -10.39
CA SER A 37 -4.71 -13.49 -11.57
C SER A 37 -3.48 -12.63 -11.36
N LEU A 38 -2.31 -13.25 -11.36
CA LEU A 38 -1.06 -12.51 -11.24
C LEU A 38 -0.80 -11.67 -12.50
N LEU A 39 -1.27 -12.11 -13.67
CA LEU A 39 -1.21 -11.33 -14.90
C LEU A 39 -2.04 -10.04 -14.82
N HIS A 40 -3.23 -10.09 -14.22
CA HIS A 40 -4.07 -8.91 -14.00
C HIS A 40 -3.38 -7.90 -13.06
N ASP A 41 -2.79 -8.40 -11.96
CA ASP A 41 -2.01 -7.58 -11.02
C ASP A 41 -0.85 -6.89 -11.75
N PHE A 42 -0.07 -7.64 -12.53
CA PHE A 42 1.03 -7.11 -13.34
C PHE A 42 0.57 -6.00 -14.31
N GLN A 43 -0.49 -6.25 -15.07
CA GLN A 43 -0.99 -5.30 -16.08
C GLN A 43 -1.52 -4.02 -15.41
N THR A 44 -2.24 -4.16 -14.31
CA THR A 44 -2.77 -3.02 -13.55
C THR A 44 -1.65 -2.21 -12.91
N HIS A 45 -0.64 -2.88 -12.36
CA HIS A 45 0.55 -2.24 -11.78
C HIS A 45 1.35 -1.45 -12.84
N GLN A 46 1.61 -2.04 -14.01
CA GLN A 46 2.26 -1.36 -15.14
C GLN A 46 1.45 -0.14 -15.61
N HIS A 47 0.13 -0.30 -15.77
CA HIS A 47 -0.77 0.78 -16.19
C HIS A 47 -0.73 1.97 -15.22
N ILE A 48 -0.83 1.70 -13.92
CA ILE A 48 -0.73 2.73 -12.88
C ILE A 48 0.62 3.44 -13.01
N LEU A 49 1.74 2.72 -12.98
CA LEU A 49 3.07 3.33 -13.10
C LEU A 49 3.22 4.19 -14.37
N HIS A 50 2.66 3.74 -15.50
CA HIS A 50 2.68 4.47 -16.76
C HIS A 50 1.90 5.79 -16.69
N CYS A 51 0.63 5.74 -16.24
CA CYS A 51 -0.21 6.93 -16.07
C CYS A 51 0.46 7.93 -15.12
N MET A 52 1.08 7.44 -14.05
CA MET A 52 1.75 8.30 -13.10
C MET A 52 2.94 9.02 -13.71
N HIS A 53 3.82 8.28 -14.37
CA HIS A 53 4.99 8.86 -15.03
C HIS A 53 4.61 9.89 -16.12
N GLN A 54 3.54 9.64 -16.89
CA GLN A 54 3.08 10.58 -17.91
C GLN A 54 2.58 11.91 -17.34
N THR A 55 1.99 11.90 -16.14
CA THR A 55 1.52 13.14 -15.50
C THR A 55 2.73 14.00 -15.09
N ASP A 56 3.74 13.38 -14.47
CA ASP A 56 4.96 14.08 -14.03
C ASP A 56 5.70 14.76 -15.21
N LEU A 57 5.65 14.19 -16.42
CA LEU A 57 6.27 14.76 -17.62
C LEU A 57 5.49 15.91 -18.26
N THR A 58 4.17 15.99 -18.03
CA THR A 58 3.28 16.92 -18.74
C THR A 58 2.92 18.16 -17.93
N GLU A 59 3.29 18.19 -16.65
CA GLU A 59 3.02 19.28 -15.74
C GLU A 59 4.21 20.24 -15.64
N ALA A 60 3.92 21.54 -15.59
CA ALA A 60 4.95 22.57 -15.49
C ALA A 60 5.62 22.52 -14.10
N PRO A 61 6.90 22.92 -13.96
CA PRO A 61 7.61 22.94 -12.67
C PRO A 61 6.94 23.78 -11.58
N GLU A 62 6.02 24.67 -11.95
CA GLU A 62 5.25 25.54 -11.05
C GLU A 62 3.96 24.87 -10.51
N THR A 63 3.49 23.78 -11.14
CA THR A 63 2.30 23.01 -10.72
C THR A 63 2.65 21.75 -9.93
N LYS A 64 3.79 21.70 -9.22
CA LYS A 64 4.27 20.57 -8.40
C LYS A 64 3.30 20.01 -7.34
N GLN A 65 2.09 20.56 -7.19
CA GLN A 65 1.08 20.09 -6.23
C GLN A 65 0.39 18.79 -6.64
N THR A 66 0.51 18.39 -7.91
CA THR A 66 -0.03 17.15 -8.51
C THR A 66 0.99 16.02 -8.60
N GLN A 67 2.24 16.26 -8.18
CA GLN A 67 3.30 15.27 -8.14
C GLN A 67 2.88 14.06 -7.28
N TYR A 68 3.21 12.86 -7.73
CA TYR A 68 2.91 11.64 -6.98
C TYR A 68 3.71 11.59 -5.68
N ASN A 69 3.02 11.85 -4.56
CA ASN A 69 3.62 11.90 -3.22
C ASN A 69 3.63 10.53 -2.51
N ILE A 70 3.48 9.42 -3.25
CA ILE A 70 3.49 8.06 -2.70
C ILE A 70 4.44 7.15 -3.46
N ASN A 71 5.11 6.25 -2.75
CA ASN A 71 5.92 5.23 -3.38
C ASN A 71 5.03 4.11 -3.94
N ILE A 72 5.31 3.70 -5.18
CA ILE A 72 4.79 2.46 -5.75
C ILE A 72 6.02 1.67 -6.17
N PRO A 73 6.15 0.39 -5.78
CA PRO A 73 7.28 -0.43 -6.20
C PRO A 73 7.41 -0.43 -7.72
N LEU A 74 8.63 -0.29 -8.25
CA LEU A 74 8.85 -0.51 -9.68
C LEU A 74 8.37 -1.91 -10.07
N CYS A 75 7.75 -2.01 -11.24
CA CYS A 75 7.32 -3.28 -11.81
C CYS A 75 8.25 -3.58 -12.99
N HIS A 76 9.22 -4.47 -12.80
CA HIS A 76 10.28 -4.71 -13.78
C HIS A 76 9.84 -5.65 -14.91
N GLY A 77 8.96 -6.61 -14.63
CA GLY A 77 8.48 -7.51 -15.66
C GLY A 77 7.63 -8.67 -15.14
N TYR A 78 7.18 -9.47 -16.09
CA TYR A 78 6.41 -10.69 -15.87
C TYR A 78 7.20 -11.87 -16.43
N ILE A 79 7.42 -12.89 -15.60
CA ILE A 79 8.22 -14.07 -15.89
C ILE A 79 7.27 -15.26 -16.08
N ASP A 80 7.25 -15.79 -17.29
CA ASP A 80 6.48 -16.99 -17.66
C ASP A 80 7.18 -18.27 -17.15
N PRO A 81 6.45 -19.37 -16.84
CA PRO A 81 7.06 -20.65 -16.46
C PRO A 81 8.12 -21.19 -17.44
N LEU A 82 8.06 -20.82 -18.73
CA LEU A 82 8.99 -21.26 -19.77
C LEU A 82 10.19 -20.31 -19.96
N ASP A 83 10.22 -19.18 -19.25
CA ASP A 83 11.29 -18.18 -19.37
C ASP A 83 12.67 -18.76 -18.96
N ALA A 84 13.72 -18.37 -19.68
CA ALA A 84 15.09 -18.79 -19.37
C ALA A 84 15.57 -18.32 -17.98
N TRP A 85 14.93 -17.29 -17.41
CA TRP A 85 15.15 -16.84 -16.05
C TRP A 85 15.04 -17.98 -15.04
N TRP A 86 14.06 -18.89 -15.19
CA TRP A 86 13.87 -20.02 -14.28
C TRP A 86 15.05 -20.97 -14.28
N LYS A 87 15.66 -21.25 -15.45
CA LYS A 87 16.86 -22.10 -15.53
C LYS A 87 18.03 -21.56 -14.69
N ASN A 88 18.12 -20.24 -14.57
CA ASN A 88 19.20 -19.56 -13.85
C ASN A 88 18.87 -19.26 -12.38
N ASN A 89 17.58 -19.30 -11.99
CA ASN A 89 17.16 -18.83 -10.67
C ASN A 89 16.35 -19.85 -9.85
N LEU A 90 15.91 -20.97 -10.43
CA LEU A 90 15.11 -21.97 -9.72
C LEU A 90 15.85 -22.52 -8.48
N ALA A 91 17.16 -22.76 -8.61
CA ALA A 91 18.01 -23.24 -7.52
C ALA A 91 18.15 -22.25 -6.35
N ARG A 92 17.71 -21.00 -6.51
CA ARG A 92 17.68 -20.00 -5.44
C ARG A 92 16.48 -20.16 -4.52
N PHE A 93 15.43 -20.84 -4.96
CA PHE A 93 14.29 -21.22 -4.13
C PHE A 93 14.61 -22.50 -3.35
N PRO A 94 13.91 -22.77 -2.23
CA PRO A 94 14.01 -24.08 -1.56
C PRO A 94 13.69 -25.24 -2.50
N GLU A 95 14.14 -26.43 -2.14
CA GLU A 95 13.84 -27.65 -2.91
C GLU A 95 12.31 -27.88 -3.01
N GLY A 96 11.85 -28.33 -4.18
CA GLY A 96 10.45 -28.67 -4.45
C GLY A 96 9.59 -27.55 -5.04
N TYR A 97 10.16 -26.36 -5.29
CA TYR A 97 9.49 -25.34 -6.08
C TYR A 97 9.70 -25.60 -7.59
N GLU A 98 8.66 -25.35 -8.37
CA GLU A 98 8.68 -25.46 -9.83
C GLU A 98 8.53 -24.08 -10.49
N PRO A 99 8.89 -23.92 -11.77
CA PRO A 99 8.59 -22.71 -12.53
C PRO A 99 7.09 -22.38 -12.54
N CYS A 100 6.77 -21.09 -12.35
CA CYS A 100 5.40 -20.57 -12.39
C CYS A 100 5.39 -19.15 -12.96
N ASN A 101 4.19 -18.61 -13.18
CA ASN A 101 4.04 -17.17 -13.43
C ASN A 101 4.59 -16.39 -12.22
N THR A 102 5.40 -15.35 -12.48
CA THR A 102 6.03 -14.54 -11.44
C THR A 102 6.14 -13.07 -11.86
N ILE A 103 5.74 -12.15 -10.98
CA ILE A 103 6.04 -10.72 -11.14
C ILE A 103 7.41 -10.46 -10.54
N HIS A 104 8.28 -9.81 -11.31
CA HIS A 104 9.51 -9.21 -10.84
C HIS A 104 9.26 -7.72 -10.57
N ALA A 105 9.35 -7.33 -9.30
CA ALA A 105 9.13 -5.96 -8.84
C ALA A 105 10.25 -5.49 -7.91
N GLN A 106 10.26 -4.21 -7.59
CA GLN A 106 11.05 -3.66 -6.51
C GLN A 106 10.55 -4.20 -5.16
N ARG A 107 11.47 -4.54 -4.27
CA ARG A 107 11.18 -4.88 -2.89
C ARG A 107 10.93 -3.60 -2.09
N ILE A 108 9.79 -3.54 -1.41
CA ILE A 108 9.54 -2.54 -0.36
C ILE A 108 10.53 -2.80 0.79
N PRO A 109 11.40 -1.84 1.14
CA PRO A 109 12.39 -2.04 2.19
C PRO A 109 11.70 -2.16 3.56
N PRO A 110 11.99 -3.21 4.37
CA PRO A 110 11.34 -3.37 5.66
C PRO A 110 11.71 -2.24 6.63
N VAL A 111 10.89 -2.01 7.65
CA VAL A 111 11.23 -1.01 8.68
C VAL A 111 12.49 -1.42 9.47
N PRO A 112 13.30 -0.47 9.96
CA PRO A 112 14.58 -0.77 10.60
C PRO A 112 14.42 -1.59 11.89
N GLU A 113 15.49 -2.27 12.31
CA GLU A 113 15.50 -3.06 13.54
C GLU A 113 15.08 -2.27 14.78
N ALA A 114 15.47 -0.99 14.87
CA ALA A 114 15.06 -0.11 15.97
C ALA A 114 13.53 -0.01 16.07
N THR A 115 12.85 0.21 14.95
CA THR A 115 11.37 0.28 14.89
C THR A 115 10.74 -1.07 15.22
N ARG A 116 11.31 -2.18 14.74
CA ARG A 116 10.83 -3.54 15.06
C ARG A 116 10.93 -3.84 16.56
N ARG A 117 12.05 -3.49 17.19
CA ARG A 117 12.25 -3.60 18.64
C ARG A 117 11.25 -2.76 19.41
N PHE A 118 11.10 -1.49 19.01
CA PHE A 118 10.14 -0.57 19.61
C PHE A 118 8.71 -1.13 19.58
N LEU A 119 8.21 -1.56 18.41
CA LEU A 119 6.86 -2.14 18.30
C LEU A 119 6.69 -3.42 19.11
N THR A 120 7.74 -4.25 19.18
CA THR A 120 7.73 -5.48 19.99
C THR A 120 7.65 -5.16 21.48
N GLU A 121 8.41 -4.17 21.95
CA GLU A 121 8.41 -3.75 23.35
C GLU A 121 7.07 -3.13 23.77
N GLN A 122 6.42 -2.39 22.87
CA GLN A 122 5.13 -1.76 23.15
C GLN A 122 3.96 -2.76 23.13
N TYR A 123 3.93 -3.67 22.16
CA TYR A 123 2.71 -4.41 21.84
C TYR A 123 2.82 -5.93 21.89
N CYS A 124 4.03 -6.49 21.88
CA CYS A 124 4.21 -7.93 21.98
C CYS A 124 4.19 -8.39 23.44
N PRO A 125 3.42 -9.45 23.78
CA PRO A 125 3.48 -10.08 25.09
C PRO A 125 4.91 -10.47 25.46
N GLU A 126 5.33 -10.15 26.69
CA GLU A 126 6.71 -10.36 27.16
C GLU A 126 7.30 -11.73 26.84
N PRO A 127 6.59 -12.87 27.04
CA PRO A 127 7.14 -14.20 26.77
C PRO A 127 7.47 -14.46 25.29
N LEU A 128 6.86 -13.70 24.36
CA LEU A 128 7.03 -13.89 22.93
C LEU A 128 8.13 -13.00 22.33
N ARG A 129 8.54 -11.93 23.02
CA ARG A 129 9.41 -10.87 22.46
C ARG A 129 10.71 -11.40 21.86
N ALA A 130 11.42 -12.25 22.61
CA ALA A 130 12.68 -12.83 22.17
C ALA A 130 12.51 -13.66 20.89
N ASN A 131 11.47 -14.48 20.82
CA ASN A 131 11.16 -15.31 19.66
C ASN A 131 10.75 -14.45 18.45
N ILE A 132 9.99 -13.38 18.68
CA ILE A 132 9.57 -12.46 17.62
C ILE A 132 10.78 -11.75 17.00
N LEU A 133 11.69 -11.24 17.82
CA LEU A 133 12.89 -10.53 17.35
C LEU A 133 13.91 -11.45 16.69
N ALA A 134 14.02 -12.70 17.13
CA ALA A 134 14.89 -13.70 16.53
C ALA A 134 14.33 -14.34 15.25
N SER A 135 13.04 -14.16 14.98
CA SER A 135 12.39 -14.73 13.79
C SER A 135 12.79 -13.99 12.52
N ASP A 136 13.42 -14.71 11.58
CA ASP A 136 13.72 -14.18 10.24
C ASP A 136 12.48 -13.64 9.54
N ALA A 137 11.32 -14.26 9.74
CA ALA A 137 10.08 -13.80 9.15
C ALA A 137 9.71 -12.38 9.59
N ASN A 138 9.94 -12.06 10.86
CA ASN A 138 9.62 -10.74 11.40
C ASN A 138 10.66 -9.67 11.04
N ARG A 139 11.73 -10.01 10.30
CA ARG A 139 12.64 -9.03 9.69
C ARG A 139 11.98 -8.32 8.51
N ASP A 140 11.06 -8.98 7.82
CA ASP A 140 10.30 -8.44 6.69
C ASP A 140 9.12 -7.56 7.15
N CYS A 141 9.33 -6.76 8.20
CA CYS A 141 8.29 -5.97 8.84
C CYS A 141 7.83 -4.81 7.94
N MET A 142 6.53 -4.76 7.70
CA MET A 142 5.84 -3.64 7.06
C MET A 142 4.66 -3.26 7.96
N ILE A 143 4.46 -1.97 8.19
CA ILE A 143 3.41 -1.48 9.08
C ILE A 143 2.20 -1.11 8.23
N ARG A 144 1.02 -1.63 8.56
CA ARG A 144 -0.26 -1.25 7.92
C ARG A 144 -0.93 -0.17 8.77
N PRO A 145 -0.98 1.10 8.31
CA PRO A 145 -1.65 2.16 9.04
C PRO A 145 -3.18 2.02 8.89
N TYR A 146 -3.87 1.71 9.99
CA TYR A 146 -5.34 1.64 10.04
C TYR A 146 -5.90 2.95 10.61
N LEU A 147 -6.19 3.92 9.75
CA LEU A 147 -6.72 5.24 10.13
C LEU A 147 -8.24 5.23 10.30
N GLY A 148 -8.92 4.24 9.71
CA GLY A 148 -10.37 4.06 9.81
C GLY A 148 -10.82 3.18 10.98
N ARG A 149 -9.89 2.71 11.81
CA ARG A 149 -10.19 1.74 12.86
C ARG A 149 -9.34 1.96 14.10
N ARG A 150 -10.00 1.94 15.25
CA ARG A 150 -9.37 1.77 16.58
C ARG A 150 -9.45 0.31 17.00
N ARG A 151 -8.50 -0.18 17.80
CA ARG A 151 -8.57 -1.55 18.34
C ARG A 151 -9.84 -1.72 19.16
N VAL A 152 -10.50 -2.87 19.00
CA VAL A 152 -11.54 -3.30 19.94
C VAL A 152 -10.85 -3.89 21.16
N ARG A 153 -10.86 -3.17 22.28
CA ARG A 153 -10.30 -3.67 23.55
C ARG A 153 -11.15 -4.84 24.03
N ALA A 154 -10.69 -6.07 23.80
CA ALA A 154 -11.33 -7.26 24.33
C ALA A 154 -11.22 -7.26 25.87
N SER A 155 -12.31 -7.59 26.56
CA SER A 155 -12.37 -7.64 28.03
C SER A 155 -11.53 -8.77 28.64
N LYS A 156 -11.02 -9.71 27.82
CA LYS A 156 -10.10 -10.77 28.23
C LYS A 156 -9.00 -10.96 27.17
N PRO A 157 -7.72 -11.05 27.56
CA PRO A 157 -6.66 -11.40 26.64
C PRO A 157 -6.92 -12.80 26.08
N SER A 158 -6.91 -12.93 24.75
CA SER A 158 -7.00 -14.22 24.08
C SER A 158 -5.81 -15.09 24.48
N ARG A 159 -6.07 -16.34 24.86
CA ARG A 159 -5.04 -17.35 25.17
C ARG A 159 -4.19 -17.74 23.95
N PHE A 160 -4.56 -17.29 22.75
CA PHE A 160 -3.89 -17.53 21.48
C PHE A 160 -3.52 -16.21 20.79
N GLN A 161 -2.76 -15.34 21.48
CA GLN A 161 -2.24 -14.13 20.84
C GLN A 161 -1.13 -14.51 19.85
N ALA A 162 -1.51 -14.69 18.59
CA ALA A 162 -0.56 -14.66 17.50
C ALA A 162 -0.08 -13.21 17.33
N PHE A 163 1.21 -12.98 17.48
CA PHE A 163 1.87 -11.70 17.21
C PHE A 163 2.82 -11.90 16.03
N SER A 164 2.77 -11.01 15.05
CA SER A 164 3.75 -10.97 13.95
C SER A 164 4.00 -9.54 13.55
N LEU A 165 5.24 -9.24 13.18
CA LEU A 165 5.64 -7.96 12.60
C LEU A 165 5.44 -7.94 11.08
N ARG A 166 5.17 -9.08 10.44
CA ARG A 166 4.76 -9.11 9.03
C ARG A 166 3.38 -8.48 8.91
N ASN A 167 3.24 -7.50 8.04
CA ASN A 167 1.97 -6.82 7.81
C ASN A 167 1.34 -6.30 9.12
N TYR A 168 2.15 -5.72 10.01
CA TYR A 168 1.75 -5.35 11.36
C TYR A 168 0.64 -4.27 11.33
N PRO A 169 -0.59 -4.57 11.81
CA PRO A 169 -1.68 -3.61 11.83
C PRO A 169 -1.47 -2.58 12.95
N LEU A 170 -1.17 -1.33 12.58
CA LEU A 170 -1.05 -0.22 13.51
C LEU A 170 -2.32 0.63 13.46
N HIS A 171 -3.15 0.52 14.49
CA HIS A 171 -4.44 1.22 14.58
C HIS A 171 -4.27 2.66 15.05
N LEU A 172 -5.27 3.50 14.77
CA LEU A 172 -5.25 4.91 15.16
C LEU A 172 -4.93 5.15 16.64
N ASP A 173 -5.55 4.39 17.55
CA ASP A 173 -5.29 4.51 18.99
C ASP A 173 -3.85 4.12 19.35
N GLN A 174 -3.24 3.19 18.60
CA GLN A 174 -1.83 2.82 18.79
C GLN A 174 -0.88 3.92 18.32
N MET A 175 -1.22 4.64 17.25
CA MET A 175 -0.43 5.76 16.76
C MET A 175 -0.41 6.90 17.79
N GLU A 176 -1.58 7.19 18.39
CA GLU A 176 -1.71 8.16 19.49
C GLU A 176 -0.94 7.70 20.75
N GLU A 177 -1.07 6.42 21.14
CA GLU A 177 -0.40 5.84 22.31
C GLU A 177 1.14 5.94 22.24
N ILE A 178 1.73 5.72 21.07
CA ILE A 178 3.19 5.84 20.87
C ILE A 178 3.65 7.28 20.57
N GLY A 179 2.73 8.24 20.58
CA GLY A 179 3.03 9.66 20.43
C GLY A 179 3.37 10.09 19.00
N ILE A 180 2.79 9.44 17.97
CA ILE A 180 2.84 10.00 16.61
C ILE A 180 2.06 11.32 16.62
N PRO A 181 2.65 12.45 16.17
CA PRO A 181 1.95 13.73 16.12
C PRO A 181 0.68 13.65 15.26
N GLU A 182 -0.40 14.31 15.70
CA GLU A 182 -1.64 14.36 14.91
C GLU A 182 -1.42 14.92 13.49
N THR A 183 -0.44 15.82 13.32
CA THR A 183 -0.03 16.37 12.03
C THR A 183 0.48 15.29 11.06
N ASP A 184 1.19 14.29 11.59
CA ASP A 184 1.77 13.18 10.83
C ASP A 184 0.69 12.16 10.50
N ILE A 185 -0.19 11.82 11.46
CA ILE A 185 -1.35 10.94 11.23
C ILE A 185 -2.27 11.55 10.17
N ALA A 186 -2.52 12.86 10.24
CA ALA A 186 -3.26 13.58 9.20
C ALA A 186 -2.47 13.64 7.87
N GLY A 187 -1.13 13.63 7.92
CA GLY A 187 -0.26 13.46 6.76
C GLY A 187 -0.53 12.15 6.04
N TYR A 188 -0.54 11.03 6.76
CA TYR A 188 -0.89 9.72 6.21
C TYR A 188 -2.26 9.73 5.52
N ALA A 189 -3.27 10.33 6.15
CA ALA A 189 -4.62 10.46 5.57
C ALA A 189 -4.60 11.28 4.26
N ARG A 190 -3.86 12.39 4.22
CA ARG A 190 -3.70 13.21 3.01
C ARG A 190 -2.97 12.46 1.90
N THR A 191 -1.91 11.70 2.21
CA THR A 191 -1.19 10.90 1.22
C THR A 191 -2.07 9.81 0.60
N MET A 192 -2.86 9.10 1.41
CA MET A 192 -3.86 8.14 0.90
C MET A 192 -4.90 8.83 0.00
N ALA A 193 -5.37 10.01 0.39
CA ALA A 193 -6.34 10.78 -0.38
C ALA A 193 -5.79 11.19 -1.76
N LYS A 194 -4.54 11.68 -1.82
CA LYS A 194 -3.86 12.02 -3.07
C LYS A 194 -3.74 10.80 -3.98
N ALA A 195 -3.24 9.69 -3.44
CA ALA A 195 -3.04 8.45 -4.18
C ALA A 195 -4.35 7.93 -4.79
N LEU A 196 -5.44 7.89 -4.01
CA LEU A 196 -6.75 7.46 -4.50
C LEU A 196 -7.33 8.41 -5.55
N ALA A 197 -7.21 9.73 -5.36
CA ALA A 197 -7.67 10.70 -6.36
C ALA A 197 -6.96 10.48 -7.71
N GLN A 198 -5.65 10.23 -7.68
CA GLN A 198 -4.90 9.97 -8.90
C GLN A 198 -5.21 8.60 -9.51
N LEU A 199 -5.40 7.56 -8.70
CA LEU A 199 -5.87 6.25 -9.19
C LEU A 199 -7.20 6.40 -9.93
N HIS A 200 -8.17 7.12 -9.34
CA HIS A 200 -9.49 7.27 -9.92
C HIS A 200 -9.48 8.14 -11.18
N TRP A 201 -8.79 9.29 -11.16
CA TRP A 201 -8.98 10.34 -12.17
C TRP A 201 -7.85 10.47 -13.17
N VAL A 202 -6.71 9.80 -12.93
CA VAL A 202 -5.59 9.76 -13.88
C VAL A 202 -5.41 8.35 -14.42
N ALA A 203 -5.32 7.36 -13.52
CA ALA A 203 -5.19 5.96 -13.95
C ALA A 203 -6.53 5.34 -14.34
N HIS A 204 -7.66 5.94 -13.98
CA HIS A 204 -9.00 5.38 -14.21
C HIS A 204 -9.13 3.96 -13.64
N VAL A 205 -8.65 3.76 -12.42
CA VAL A 205 -8.73 2.50 -11.66
C VAL A 205 -9.50 2.73 -10.37
N ASP A 206 -10.36 1.79 -9.97
CA ASP A 206 -11.26 1.93 -8.82
C ASP A 206 -10.62 1.79 -7.43
N GLY A 207 -9.37 1.33 -7.35
CA GLY A 207 -8.64 1.16 -6.09
C GLY A 207 -9.09 -0.03 -5.23
N ASN A 208 -9.85 -0.98 -5.79
CA ASN A 208 -10.32 -2.15 -5.05
C ASN A 208 -9.16 -3.04 -4.56
N ASP A 209 -9.19 -3.38 -3.27
CA ASP A 209 -8.16 -4.13 -2.52
C ASP A 209 -6.75 -3.49 -2.50
N VAL A 210 -6.59 -2.25 -2.99
CA VAL A 210 -5.32 -1.54 -2.89
C VAL A 210 -4.93 -1.33 -1.43
N GLU A 211 -3.67 -1.64 -1.13
CA GLU A 211 -3.11 -1.60 0.21
C GLU A 211 -2.11 -0.46 0.39
N PHE A 212 -1.98 -0.01 1.64
CA PHE A 212 -1.03 1.02 2.04
C PHE A 212 -0.17 0.51 3.19
N VAL A 213 1.13 0.76 3.12
CA VAL A 213 2.08 0.41 4.19
C VAL A 213 3.05 1.54 4.48
N LEU A 214 3.50 1.64 5.73
CA LEU A 214 4.64 2.43 6.15
C LEU A 214 5.87 1.54 6.19
N ALA A 215 6.92 1.96 5.50
CA ALA A 215 8.15 1.19 5.35
C ALA A 215 9.36 2.11 5.29
N SER A 216 10.57 1.55 5.28
CA SER A 216 11.79 2.36 5.16
C SER A 216 11.80 3.16 3.85
N PRO A 217 12.50 4.32 3.80
CA PRO A 217 12.54 5.14 2.60
C PRO A 217 13.06 4.40 1.37
N ASN A 218 12.53 4.81 0.21
CA ASN A 218 12.96 4.33 -1.08
C ASN A 218 14.40 4.77 -1.36
N ASP A 219 15.31 3.81 -1.54
CA ASP A 219 16.70 4.04 -1.93
C ASP A 219 16.89 4.18 -3.45
N GLN A 220 15.84 3.90 -4.22
CA GLN A 220 15.75 4.18 -5.66
C GLN A 220 14.62 5.17 -5.90
N PRO A 221 14.71 6.41 -5.36
CA PRO A 221 13.71 7.42 -5.62
C PRO A 221 13.68 7.72 -7.11
N ASP A 222 12.48 7.77 -7.69
CA ASP A 222 12.28 8.40 -8.99
C ASP A 222 12.65 9.88 -8.82
N GLU A 223 13.61 10.40 -9.61
CA GLU A 223 14.08 11.80 -9.49
C GLU A 223 12.91 12.80 -9.65
N ASN A 224 11.85 12.37 -10.33
CA ASN A 224 10.64 13.15 -10.54
C ASN A 224 9.55 12.89 -9.48
N ARG A 225 9.83 12.12 -8.41
CA ARG A 225 8.91 11.94 -7.28
C ARG A 225 9.58 12.37 -5.98
N SER A 226 8.82 13.08 -5.16
CA SER A 226 9.23 13.46 -3.81
C SER A 226 8.20 12.91 -2.84
N PRO A 227 8.23 11.60 -2.54
CA PRO A 227 7.31 11.01 -1.57
C PRO A 227 7.43 11.75 -0.24
N GLU A 228 6.30 11.89 0.45
CA GLU A 228 6.32 12.46 1.79
C GLU A 228 7.05 11.49 2.74
N SER A 229 8.06 12.01 3.43
CA SER A 229 8.87 11.31 4.43
C SER A 229 8.50 11.82 5.82
N TRP A 230 8.38 10.91 6.78
CA TRP A 230 8.12 11.24 8.18
C TRP A 230 9.24 10.71 9.07
N SER A 231 9.54 11.46 10.13
CA SER A 231 10.46 11.05 11.19
C SER A 231 9.79 11.29 12.54
N ASN A 232 9.23 10.24 13.11
CA ASN A 232 8.49 10.27 14.38
C ASN A 232 8.78 9.03 15.23
N ALA A 233 7.85 8.60 16.09
CA ALA A 233 8.01 7.42 16.95
C ALA A 233 8.35 6.13 16.18
N LEU A 234 8.00 6.03 14.89
CA LEU A 234 8.35 4.89 14.04
C LEU A 234 9.74 4.98 13.40
N GLY A 235 10.49 6.06 13.64
CA GLY A 235 11.72 6.39 12.93
C GLY A 235 11.47 7.06 11.58
N LEU A 236 12.50 7.15 10.74
CA LEU A 236 12.37 7.65 9.36
C LEU A 236 11.66 6.61 8.48
N HIS A 237 10.57 7.00 7.84
CA HIS A 237 9.76 6.10 7.00
C HIS A 237 8.95 6.88 5.95
N GLU A 238 8.45 6.13 4.97
CA GLU A 238 7.62 6.62 3.87
C GLU A 238 6.40 5.71 3.69
N MET A 239 5.40 6.22 2.98
CA MET A 239 4.21 5.46 2.60
C MET A 239 4.38 4.82 1.23
N TRP A 240 3.96 3.57 1.11
CA TRP A 240 3.95 2.78 -0.11
C TRP A 240 2.55 2.28 -0.41
N MET A 241 2.22 2.19 -1.69
CA MET A 241 0.98 1.61 -2.21
C MET A 241 1.28 0.35 -3.02
N LEU A 242 0.52 -0.70 -2.79
CA LEU A 242 0.74 -2.03 -3.38
C LEU A 242 -0.56 -2.83 -3.47
N ASP A 243 -0.44 -4.03 -4.07
CA ASP A 243 -1.49 -5.02 -4.31
C ASP A 243 -2.61 -4.48 -5.20
N PHE A 244 -2.51 -4.73 -6.51
CA PHE A 244 -3.43 -4.21 -7.52
C PHE A 244 -4.26 -5.33 -8.17
N ASP A 245 -4.29 -6.50 -7.55
CA ASP A 245 -4.81 -7.74 -8.12
C ASP A 245 -6.34 -7.80 -8.25
N LEU A 246 -7.08 -6.95 -7.52
CA LEU A 246 -8.53 -6.77 -7.66
C LEU A 246 -8.96 -5.40 -8.14
N ALA A 247 -8.02 -4.47 -8.30
CA ALA A 247 -8.30 -3.15 -8.81
C ALA A 247 -8.74 -3.26 -10.27
N ARG A 248 -9.77 -2.52 -10.67
CA ARG A 248 -10.36 -2.62 -12.02
C ARG A 248 -10.43 -1.27 -12.70
N PRO A 249 -10.39 -1.25 -14.05
CA PRO A 249 -10.71 -0.05 -14.80
C PRO A 249 -12.07 0.52 -14.39
N MET A 250 -12.17 1.85 -14.36
CA MET A 250 -13.40 2.59 -14.12
C MET A 250 -13.61 3.65 -15.20
N THR A 251 -14.86 4.01 -15.43
CA THR A 251 -15.23 5.13 -16.31
C THR A 251 -15.14 6.47 -15.57
N VAL A 252 -14.90 7.56 -16.29
CA VAL A 252 -14.88 8.91 -15.72
C VAL A 252 -16.30 9.50 -15.74
N ASP A 253 -17.20 8.85 -14.99
CA ASP A 253 -18.61 9.23 -14.86
C ASP A 253 -19.20 8.81 -13.49
N LYS A 254 -20.51 8.99 -13.32
CA LYS A 254 -21.20 8.61 -12.08
C LYS A 254 -21.23 7.09 -11.82
N GLN A 255 -21.04 6.24 -12.84
CA GLN A 255 -20.95 4.80 -12.66
C GLN A 255 -19.57 4.42 -12.12
N GLY A 256 -18.49 4.93 -12.72
CA GLY A 256 -17.14 4.73 -12.21
C GLY A 256 -16.93 5.32 -10.82
N ALA A 257 -17.48 6.52 -10.55
CA ALA A 257 -17.46 7.09 -9.19
C ALA A 257 -18.16 6.20 -8.15
N ARG A 258 -19.25 5.51 -8.54
CA ARG A 258 -19.92 4.51 -7.68
C ARG A 258 -19.09 3.25 -7.49
N GLN A 259 -18.43 2.78 -8.55
CA GLN A 259 -17.51 1.64 -8.47
C GLN A 259 -16.38 1.92 -7.48
N ALA A 260 -15.71 3.06 -7.62
CA ALA A 260 -14.67 3.53 -6.70
C ALA A 260 -15.19 3.68 -5.27
N ALA A 261 -16.39 4.26 -5.07
CA ALA A 261 -16.97 4.39 -3.74
C ALA A 261 -17.27 3.03 -3.09
N ASN A 262 -17.70 2.04 -3.88
CA ASN A 262 -17.93 0.69 -3.38
C ASN A 262 -16.61 -0.02 -3.02
N ALA A 263 -15.57 0.15 -3.84
CA ALA A 263 -14.22 -0.33 -3.55
C ALA A 263 -13.69 0.28 -2.24
N PHE A 264 -13.76 1.60 -2.09
CA PHE A 264 -13.35 2.30 -0.86
C PHE A 264 -14.03 1.75 0.40
N LYS A 265 -15.33 1.43 0.31
CA LYS A 265 -16.09 0.87 1.42
C LYS A 265 -15.68 -0.57 1.72
N GLY A 266 -15.49 -1.37 0.66
CA GLY A 266 -15.15 -2.80 0.73
C GLY A 266 -13.72 -3.08 1.18
N ASN A 267 -12.78 -2.18 0.91
CA ASN A 267 -11.41 -2.32 1.39
C ASN A 267 -11.37 -2.33 2.93
N ASP A 268 -10.32 -2.97 3.44
CA ASP A 268 -9.92 -2.89 4.83
C ASP A 268 -9.85 -1.42 5.29
N PRO A 269 -10.11 -1.11 6.59
CA PRO A 269 -10.18 0.25 7.09
C PRO A 269 -8.80 0.93 7.25
N TYR A 270 -7.96 0.82 6.21
CA TYR A 270 -6.71 1.57 6.03
C TYR A 270 -7.01 3.07 5.99
N TYR A 271 -7.98 3.45 5.16
CA TYR A 271 -8.44 4.82 4.99
C TYR A 271 -9.24 5.30 6.21
N PRO A 272 -9.21 6.61 6.53
CA PRO A 272 -10.16 7.19 7.46
C PRO A 272 -11.60 6.87 7.06
N ARG A 273 -12.41 6.39 8.00
CA ARG A 273 -13.84 6.17 7.76
C ARG A 273 -14.60 7.49 7.88
N PRO A 274 -15.74 7.64 7.17
CA PRO A 274 -16.48 8.89 7.18
C PRO A 274 -17.16 9.08 8.52
N ASP A 275 -16.64 10.04 9.28
CA ASP A 275 -17.21 10.56 10.50
C ASP A 275 -17.04 12.08 10.47
N LYS A 276 -18.15 12.80 10.58
CA LYS A 276 -18.21 14.26 10.46
C LYS A 276 -17.35 14.96 11.52
N ASN A 277 -17.06 14.30 12.65
CA ASN A 277 -16.22 14.84 13.72
C ASN A 277 -14.76 14.32 13.68
N SER A 278 -14.44 13.43 12.73
CA SER A 278 -13.08 12.90 12.59
C SER A 278 -12.19 13.88 11.83
N TYR A 279 -11.19 14.43 12.50
CA TYR A 279 -10.17 15.28 11.88
C TYR A 279 -9.45 14.58 10.72
N LEU A 280 -9.34 13.25 10.75
CA LEU A 280 -8.75 12.44 9.69
C LEU A 280 -9.64 12.37 8.46
N TRP A 281 -10.96 12.22 8.64
CA TRP A 281 -11.89 12.25 7.50
C TRP A 281 -11.91 13.64 6.87
N ILE A 282 -11.92 14.70 7.67
CA ILE A 282 -11.85 16.08 7.17
C ILE A 282 -10.56 16.29 6.36
N ALA A 283 -9.42 15.83 6.87
CA ALA A 283 -8.13 15.92 6.17
C ALA A 283 -8.13 15.12 4.86
N PHE A 284 -8.62 13.87 4.89
CA PHE A 284 -8.73 13.02 3.72
C PHE A 284 -9.66 13.63 2.66
N ARG A 285 -10.89 13.98 3.04
CA ARG A 285 -11.92 14.55 2.17
C ARG A 285 -11.43 15.81 1.47
N GLY A 286 -10.89 16.76 2.25
CA GLY A 286 -10.38 18.02 1.70
C GLY A 286 -9.27 17.79 0.70
N GLN A 287 -8.30 16.94 1.04
CA GLN A 287 -7.19 16.63 0.15
C GLN A 287 -7.63 15.85 -1.10
N TYR A 288 -8.54 14.88 -0.96
CA TYR A 288 -9.04 14.08 -2.08
C TYR A 288 -9.73 14.97 -3.11
N VAL A 289 -10.64 15.87 -2.67
CA VAL A 289 -11.34 16.80 -3.58
C VAL A 289 -10.34 17.74 -4.24
N ALA A 290 -9.45 18.38 -3.48
CA ALA A 290 -8.46 19.30 -4.02
C ALA A 290 -7.55 18.63 -5.06
N THR A 291 -7.05 17.42 -4.78
CA THR A 291 -6.24 16.67 -5.75
C THR A 291 -7.05 16.27 -6.98
N SER A 292 -8.30 15.85 -6.80
CA SER A 292 -9.16 15.46 -7.92
C SER A 292 -9.48 16.64 -8.84
N GLU A 293 -9.70 17.84 -8.29
CA GLU A 293 -9.91 19.06 -9.09
C GLU A 293 -8.71 19.36 -9.98
N MET A 294 -7.50 19.14 -9.48
CA MET A 294 -6.28 19.29 -10.28
C MET A 294 -6.18 18.22 -11.37
N CYS A 295 -6.45 16.94 -11.05
CA CYS A 295 -6.45 15.85 -12.05
C CYS A 295 -7.45 16.12 -13.19
N LEU A 296 -8.61 16.69 -12.86
CA LEU A 296 -9.72 16.93 -13.80
C LEU A 296 -9.74 18.38 -14.34
N GLN A 297 -8.67 19.15 -14.18
CA GLN A 297 -8.65 20.59 -14.49
C GLN A 297 -9.05 20.92 -15.94
N LYS A 298 -8.72 20.04 -16.90
CA LYS A 298 -9.02 20.19 -18.33
C LYS A 298 -10.37 19.57 -18.75
N GLU A 299 -11.07 18.95 -17.82
CA GLU A 299 -12.32 18.23 -18.08
C GLU A 299 -13.56 19.12 -18.02
N SER A 300 -14.70 18.56 -18.47
CA SER A 300 -16.00 19.22 -18.42
C SER A 300 -16.45 19.53 -16.97
N GLN A 301 -17.34 20.51 -16.80
CA GLN A 301 -17.88 20.83 -15.46
C GLN A 301 -18.59 19.64 -14.81
N ALA A 302 -19.33 18.85 -15.60
CA ALA A 302 -20.00 17.65 -15.09
C ALA A 302 -19.00 16.60 -14.57
N THR A 303 -17.84 16.49 -15.22
CA THR A 303 -16.74 15.62 -14.76
C THR A 303 -16.12 16.13 -13.47
N LYS A 304 -15.93 17.45 -13.34
CA LYS A 304 -15.36 18.09 -12.14
C LYS A 304 -16.23 17.94 -10.88
N GLU A 305 -17.51 17.58 -11.03
CA GLU A 305 -18.40 17.29 -9.90
C GLU A 305 -18.27 15.84 -9.36
N LEU A 306 -17.64 14.93 -10.12
CA LEU A 306 -17.49 13.52 -9.75
C LEU A 306 -16.73 13.29 -8.43
N PRO A 307 -15.69 14.06 -8.07
CA PRO A 307 -14.99 13.88 -6.80
C PRO A 307 -15.87 14.15 -5.59
N VAL A 308 -16.68 15.22 -5.64
CA VAL A 308 -17.66 15.54 -4.59
C VAL A 308 -18.75 14.48 -4.55
N TYR A 309 -19.19 13.99 -5.71
CA TYR A 309 -20.14 12.89 -5.80
C TYR A 309 -19.62 11.58 -5.18
N PHE A 310 -18.34 11.23 -5.42
CA PHE A 310 -17.68 10.10 -4.76
C PHE A 310 -17.69 10.25 -3.24
N VAL A 311 -17.29 11.41 -2.72
CA VAL A 311 -17.28 11.68 -1.27
C VAL A 311 -18.66 11.51 -0.67
N HIS A 312 -19.69 12.06 -1.32
CA HIS A 312 -21.07 11.92 -0.89
C HIS A 312 -21.51 10.46 -0.80
N LEU A 313 -21.22 9.67 -1.84
CA LEU A 313 -21.53 8.23 -1.84
C LEU A 313 -20.85 7.50 -0.70
N VAL A 314 -19.62 7.87 -0.36
CA VAL A 314 -18.86 7.28 0.74
C VAL A 314 -19.49 7.64 2.10
N GLU A 315 -19.91 8.88 2.28
CA GLU A 315 -20.55 9.40 3.51
C GLU A 315 -21.97 8.85 3.74
N GLU A 316 -22.79 8.66 2.70
CA GLU A 316 -24.19 8.21 2.84
C GLU A 316 -24.33 6.82 3.50
N SER A 317 -23.32 5.97 3.37
CA SER A 317 -23.37 4.59 3.90
C SER A 317 -22.83 4.43 5.32
N SER A 318 -22.33 5.50 5.96
CA SER A 318 -21.82 5.43 7.34
C SER A 318 -22.85 5.84 8.40
N GLU A 319 -24.06 6.23 8.00
CA GLU A 319 -25.18 6.59 8.90
C GLU A 319 -26.08 5.39 9.29
N SER A 320 -25.67 4.15 9.00
CA SER A 320 -26.42 2.91 9.30
C SER A 320 -25.89 2.13 10.50
#